data_AF-A0A2E6W554-F1
#
_entry.id   AF-A0A2E6W554-F1
#
_cell.length_a   1.000
_cell.length_b   1.000
_cell.length_c   1.000
_cell.angle_alpha   90.00
_cell.angle_beta   90.00
_cell.angle_gamma   90.00
#
_symmetry.space_group_name_H-M   'P 1'
#
loop_
_entity.id
_entity.type
_entity.pdbx_description
1 polymer ?
#
loop_
_entity_poly.entity_id
_entity_poly.type
_entity_poly.pdbx_seq_one_letter_code
_entity_poly.pdbx_strand_id
1 'polypeptide(L)' 'MTIAIIMAIVIHMENKEFFDTAFEQAKEYDWHDLQECRDVDPELPALTITTREGEQIVCYKLK' A
#
# COMPACT_ATOMS: atom_id res chain seq x y z
N MET A 1 25.21 10.86 0.28
CA MET A 1 24.15 11.04 1.32
C MET A 1 23.41 12.36 1.16
N THR A 2 24.11 13.50 1.09
CA THR A 2 23.51 14.84 0.94
C THR A 2 22.61 14.99 -0.29
N ILE A 3 23.05 14.48 -1.45
CA ILE A 3 22.27 14.55 -2.69
C ILE A 3 20.96 13.74 -2.59
N ALA A 4 20.98 12.58 -1.92
CA ALA A 4 19.79 11.75 -1.72
C ALA A 4 18.76 12.43 -0.81
N ILE A 5 19.23 13.14 0.23
CA ILE A 5 18.36 13.93 1.12
C ILE A 5 17.69 15.06 0.35
N ILE A 6 18.45 15.77 -0.50
CA ILE A 6 17.91 16.87 -1.32
C ILE A 6 16.85 16.34 -2.31
N MET A 7 17.11 15.21 -2.98
CA MET A 7 16.12 14.60 -3.87
C MET A 7 14.85 14.20 -3.14
N ALA A 8 14.96 13.62 -1.94
CA ALA A 8 13.79 13.24 -1.14
C ALA A 8 12.93 14.46 -0.77
N ILE A 9 13.56 15.60 -0.45
CA ILE A 9 12.84 16.85 -0.15
C ILE A 9 12.10 17.38 -1.39
N VAL A 10 12.75 17.40 -2.55
CA VAL A 10 12.11 17.87 -3.79
C VAL A 10 10.92 16.97 -4.18
N ILE A 11 11.10 15.65 -4.11
CA ILE A 11 10.01 14.69 -4.37
C ILE A 11 8.85 14.91 -3.40
N HIS A 12 9.13 15.14 -2.12
CA HIS A 12 8.08 15.40 -1.13
C HIS A 12 7.35 16.73 -1.39
N MET A 13 8.06 17.79 -1.78
CA MET A 13 7.45 19.08 -2.09
C MET A 13 6.55 19.03 -3.33
N GLU A 14 7.01 18.36 -4.40
CA GLU A 14 6.23 18.20 -5.63
C GLU A 14 5.00 17.31 -5.45
N ASN A 15 5.06 16.37 -4.49
CA ASN A 15 3.99 15.41 -4.22
C ASN A 15 3.35 15.63 -2.84
N LYS A 16 3.38 16.86 -2.32
CA LYS A 16 2.95 17.16 -0.95
C LYS A 16 1.53 16.67 -0.65
N GLU A 17 0.58 16.94 -1.54
CA GLU A 17 -0.83 16.54 -1.38
C GLU A 17 -0.98 15.02 -1.30
N PHE A 18 -0.24 14.28 -2.13
CA PHE A 18 -0.22 12.81 -2.08
C PHE A 18 0.30 12.32 -0.72
N PHE A 19 1.43 12.87 -0.25
CA PHE A 19 2.00 12.46 1.04
C PHE A 19 1.13 12.85 2.23
N ASP A 20 0.53 14.04 2.21
CA ASP A 20 -0.41 14.48 3.25
C ASP A 20 -1.62 13.54 3.30
N THR A 21 -2.20 13.20 2.15
CA THR A 21 -3.34 12.28 2.05
C THR A 21 -2.97 10.88 2.52
N ALA A 22 -1.84 10.34 2.05
CA ALA A 22 -1.36 9.02 2.45
C ALA A 22 -1.06 8.97 3.96
N PHE A 23 -0.52 10.05 4.52
CA PHE A 23 -0.24 10.16 5.96
C PHE A 23 -1.52 10.18 6.79
N GLU A 24 -2.54 10.94 6.39
CA GLU A 24 -3.84 10.93 7.08
C GLU A 24 -4.53 9.57 6.95
N GLN A 25 -4.49 8.94 5.77
CA GLN A 25 -5.05 7.59 5.59
C GLN A 25 -4.35 6.55 6.45
N ALA A 26 -3.02 6.60 6.59
CA ALA A 26 -2.26 5.67 7.42
C ALA A 26 -2.57 5.77 8.92
N LYS A 27 -3.20 6.86 9.39
CA LYS A 27 -3.65 6.96 10.79
C LYS A 27 -4.94 6.20 11.06
N GLU A 28 -5.83 6.13 10.06
CA GLU A 28 -7.16 5.54 10.19
C GLU A 28 -7.23 4.12 9.64
N TYR A 29 -6.43 3.83 8.61
CA TYR A 29 -6.43 2.58 7.88
C TYR A 29 -5.09 1.87 8.05
N ASP A 30 -5.15 0.68 8.65
CA ASP A 30 -4.01 -0.21 8.77
C ASP A 30 -4.31 -1.55 8.09
N TRP A 31 -3.31 -2.09 7.39
CA TRP A 31 -3.44 -3.37 6.72
C TRP A 31 -3.03 -4.48 7.70
N HIS A 32 -3.96 -5.39 7.95
CA HIS A 32 -3.71 -6.52 8.83
C HIS A 32 -3.61 -7.82 8.05
N ASP A 33 -2.71 -8.69 8.51
CA ASP A 33 -2.59 -10.05 8.03
C ASP A 33 -3.91 -10.81 8.20
N LEU A 34 -4.28 -11.55 7.17
CA LEU A 34 -5.29 -12.60 7.27
C LEU A 34 -4.64 -13.84 7.90
N GLN A 35 -5.42 -14.58 8.71
CA GLN A 35 -4.95 -15.86 9.27
C GLN A 35 -4.62 -16.87 8.17
N GLU A 36 -5.40 -16.85 7.08
CA GLU A 36 -5.18 -17.64 5.89
C GLU A 36 -5.41 -16.73 4.67
N CYS A 37 -4.52 -16.83 3.67
CA CYS A 37 -4.75 -16.14 2.40
C CYS A 37 -5.95 -16.77 1.70
N ARG A 38 -6.71 -15.94 0.97
CA ARG A 38 -7.93 -16.34 0.27
C ARG A 38 -7.91 -15.90 -1.18
N ASP A 39 -8.81 -16.47 -1.98
CA ASP A 39 -9.03 -16.04 -3.35
C ASP A 39 -9.47 -14.58 -3.41
N VAL A 40 -9.10 -13.92 -4.51
CA VAL A 40 -9.54 -12.55 -4.79
C VAL A 40 -11.05 -12.54 -5.00
N ASP A 41 -11.72 -11.73 -4.18
CA ASP A 41 -13.12 -11.37 -4.40
C ASP A 41 -13.16 -10.16 -5.34
N PRO A 42 -13.66 -10.30 -6.59
CA PRO A 42 -13.66 -9.21 -7.56
C PRO A 42 -14.63 -8.08 -7.19
N GLU A 43 -15.55 -8.31 -6.25
CA GLU A 43 -16.49 -7.28 -5.80
C GLU A 43 -15.89 -6.35 -4.74
N LEU A 44 -14.70 -6.69 -4.20
CA LEU A 44 -14.03 -5.92 -3.15
C LEU A 44 -12.67 -5.38 -3.63
N PRO A 45 -12.37 -4.10 -3.40
CA PRO A 45 -11.03 -3.59 -3.65
C PRO A 45 -10.04 -4.26 -2.67
N ALA A 46 -9.05 -4.97 -3.22
CA ALA A 46 -8.05 -5.69 -2.45
C ALA A 46 -6.65 -5.54 -3.06
N LEU A 47 -5.63 -5.58 -2.20
CA LEU A 47 -4.25 -5.76 -2.63
C LEU A 47 -4.04 -7.24 -2.97
N THR A 48 -3.80 -7.52 -4.25
CA THR A 48 -3.62 -8.89 -4.75
C THR A 48 -2.13 -9.24 -4.87
N ILE A 49 -1.82 -10.51 -4.62
CA ILE A 49 -0.49 -11.09 -4.79
C ILE A 49 -0.61 -12.19 -5.84
N THR A 50 0.21 -12.11 -6.89
CA THR A 50 0.31 -13.17 -7.89
C THR A 50 1.31 -14.22 -7.43
N THR A 51 0.86 -15.47 -7.28
CA THR A 51 1.72 -16.61 -6.95
C THR A 51 2.63 -16.98 -8.13
N ARG A 52 3.58 -17.87 -7.90
CA ARG A 52 4.47 -18.37 -8.96
C ARG A 52 3.69 -19.11 -10.05
N GLU A 53 2.59 -19.74 -9.66
CA GLU A 53 1.67 -20.51 -10.50
C GLU A 53 0.72 -19.59 -11.29
N GLY A 54 0.71 -18.29 -11.00
CA GLY A 54 -0.12 -17.28 -11.69
C GLY A 54 -1.50 -17.05 -11.04
N GLU A 55 -1.77 -17.68 -9.90
CA GLU A 55 -2.99 -17.46 -9.12
C GLU A 55 -2.92 -16.12 -8.39
N GLN A 56 -4.05 -15.44 -8.24
CA GLN A 56 -4.12 -14.21 -7.44
C GLN A 56 -4.77 -14.51 -6.09
N ILE A 57 -4.09 -14.11 -5.02
CA ILE A 57 -4.56 -14.28 -3.64
C ILE A 57 -4.55 -12.95 -2.89
N VAL A 58 -5.33 -12.88 -1.82
CA VAL A 58 -5.36 -11.77 -0.85
C VAL A 58 -4.92 -12.29 0.51
N CYS A 59 -3.92 -11.66 1.10
CA CYS A 59 -3.38 -12.02 2.42
C CYS A 59 -3.53 -10.89 3.46
N TYR A 60 -4.06 -9.73 3.06
CA TYR A 60 -4.21 -8.57 3.95
C TYR A 60 -5.63 -8.00 3.84
N LYS A 61 -6.09 -7.37 4.92
CA LYS A 61 -7.35 -6.61 4.93
C LYS A 61 -7.16 -5.25 5.57
N LEU A 62 -7.90 -4.26 5.07
CA LEU A 62 -8.11 -3.00 5.79
C LEU A 62 -8.99 -3.25 7.01
N LYS A 63 -8.68 -2.56 8.10
CA LYS A 63 -9.57 -2.48 9.27
C LYS A 63 -10.57 -1.34 9.13
#